data_AF-A0A945FMU6-F1
#
_entry.id   AF-A0A945FMU6-F1
#
_cell.length_a   1.000
_cell.length_b   1.000
_cell.length_c   1.000
_cell.angle_alpha   90.00
_cell.angle_beta   90.00
_cell.angle_gamma   90.00
#
_symmetry.space_group_name_H-M   'P 1'
#
loop_
_entity.id
_entity.type
_entity.pdbx_description
1 polymer ?
#
loop_
_entity_poly.entity_id
_entity_poly.type
_entity_poly.pdbx_seq_one_letter_code
_entity_poly.pdbx_strand_id
1 'polypeptide(L)'
;GLDYPGVGPEHSWLKDIGRAQYVSITDKEALEGFYALTRMEGIIPALESSHALAYAMKLGPTMQSGEILIVNLSGRGDKDMQTIANHEGVQI
;
A
#
# COMPACT_ATOMS: atom_id res chain seq x y z
N GLY A 1 7.75 0.29 -7.99
CA GLY A 1 7.00 1.02 -9.03
C GLY A 1 6.37 2.33 -8.58
N LEU A 2 6.62 2.79 -7.35
CA LEU A 2 6.28 4.15 -6.90
C LEU A 2 7.50 5.09 -6.89
N ASP A 3 8.64 4.63 -7.39
CA ASP A 3 9.87 5.41 -7.53
C ASP A 3 9.75 6.36 -8.74
N TYR A 4 8.91 7.37 -8.57
CA TYR A 4 8.68 8.43 -9.55
C TYR A 4 8.54 9.77 -8.80
N PRO A 5 9.34 10.80 -9.17
CA PRO A 5 9.42 12.03 -8.38
C PRO A 5 8.20 12.96 -8.52
N GLY A 6 7.23 12.65 -9.40
CA GLY A 6 6.07 13.48 -9.67
C GLY A 6 4.74 12.78 -9.38
N VAL A 7 3.65 13.50 -9.62
CA VAL A 7 2.28 12.95 -9.63
C VAL A 7 1.50 13.60 -10.77
N GLY A 8 0.55 12.88 -11.36
CA GLY A 8 -0.23 13.38 -12.50
C GLY A 8 -1.01 14.68 -12.18
N PRO A 9 -1.22 15.57 -13.17
CA PRO A 9 -1.81 16.89 -12.95
C PRO A 9 -3.22 16.85 -12.36
N GLU A 10 -4.01 15.82 -12.67
CA GLU A 10 -5.33 15.62 -12.09
C GLU A 10 -5.27 15.39 -10.57
N HIS A 11 -4.27 14.64 -10.09
CA HIS A 11 -4.08 14.45 -8.65
C HIS A 11 -3.64 15.75 -7.95
N SER A 12 -2.77 16.54 -8.59
CA SER A 12 -2.41 17.87 -8.08
C SER A 12 -3.64 18.77 -7.95
N TRP A 13 -4.49 18.79 -8.97
CA TRP A 13 -5.74 19.56 -8.94
C TRP A 13 -6.71 19.07 -7.84
N LEU A 14 -6.92 17.74 -7.72
CA LEU A 14 -7.78 17.16 -6.68
C LEU A 14 -7.30 17.48 -5.26
N LYS A 15 -5.98 17.54 -5.06
CA LYS A 15 -5.37 17.99 -3.81
C LYS A 15 -5.67 19.48 -3.55
N ASP A 16 -5.44 20.33 -4.56
CA ASP A 16 -5.57 21.78 -4.42
C ASP A 16 -7.01 22.22 -4.11
N ILE A 17 -8.01 21.52 -4.65
CA ILE A 17 -9.43 21.76 -4.33
C ILE A 17 -9.91 21.07 -3.04
N GLY A 18 -9.03 20.34 -2.35
CA GLY A 18 -9.36 19.62 -1.10
C GLY A 18 -10.23 18.37 -1.29
N ARG A 19 -10.35 17.84 -2.51
CA ARG A 19 -11.19 16.67 -2.83
C ARG A 19 -10.52 15.34 -2.51
N ALA A 20 -9.20 15.29 -2.57
CA ALA A 20 -8.39 14.11 -2.26
C ALA A 20 -7.27 14.48 -1.28
N GLN A 21 -6.96 13.54 -0.38
CA GLN A 21 -5.85 13.64 0.56
C GLN A 21 -4.74 12.69 0.13
N TYR A 22 -3.50 13.17 0.26
CA TYR A 22 -2.30 12.44 -0.15
C TYR A 22 -1.40 12.27 1.07
N VAL A 23 -1.02 11.04 1.34
CA VAL A 23 -0.24 10.62 2.50
C VAL A 23 0.95 9.79 2.02
N SER A 24 1.99 9.72 2.85
CA SER A 24 3.16 8.90 2.59
C SER A 24 3.20 7.68 3.50
N ILE A 25 3.81 6.62 2.98
CA ILE A 25 4.09 5.37 3.67
C ILE A 25 5.56 5.04 3.40
N THR A 26 6.27 4.60 4.43
CA THR A 26 7.68 4.18 4.31
C THR A 26 7.78 2.74 3.81
N ASP A 27 8.94 2.36 3.27
CA ASP A 27 9.17 0.97 2.81
C ASP A 27 8.92 -0.06 3.92
N LYS A 28 9.32 0.24 5.15
CA LYS A 28 9.08 -0.63 6.31
C LYS A 28 7.59 -0.85 6.55
N GLU A 29 6.81 0.22 6.51
CA GLU A 29 5.36 0.14 6.71
C GLU A 29 4.67 -0.58 5.56
N ALA A 30 5.14 -0.37 4.32
CA ALA A 30 4.65 -1.12 3.17
C ALA A 30 4.91 -2.63 3.32
N LEU A 31 6.07 -3.04 3.85
CA LEU A 31 6.36 -4.44 4.16
C LEU A 31 5.42 -4.99 5.25
N GLU A 32 5.11 -4.21 6.28
CA GLU A 32 4.13 -4.60 7.30
C GLU A 32 2.74 -4.84 6.67
N GLY A 33 2.32 -3.97 5.76
CA GLY A 33 1.10 -4.15 4.96
C GLY A 33 1.14 -5.42 4.10
N PHE A 34 2.25 -5.66 3.40
CA PHE A 34 2.45 -6.87 2.59
C PHE A 34 2.28 -8.14 3.43
N TYR A 35 2.93 -8.20 4.60
CA TYR A 35 2.85 -9.35 5.50
C TYR A 35 1.46 -9.52 6.10
N ALA A 36 0.78 -8.43 6.45
CA ALA A 36 -0.57 -8.48 6.98
C ALA A 36 -1.51 -9.16 5.98
N LEU A 37 -1.56 -8.69 4.73
CA LEU A 37 -2.45 -9.29 3.72
C LEU A 37 -2.12 -10.75 3.45
N THR A 38 -0.82 -11.04 3.28
CA THR A 38 -0.36 -12.38 2.93
C THR A 38 -0.69 -13.39 4.02
N ARG A 39 -0.51 -13.01 5.29
CA ARG A 39 -0.72 -13.92 6.42
C ARG A 39 -2.18 -14.05 6.83
N MET A 40 -2.96 -12.98 6.71
CA MET A 40 -4.36 -12.96 7.16
C MET A 40 -5.31 -13.46 6.07
N GLU A 41 -5.08 -13.07 4.82
CA GLU A 41 -6.01 -13.33 3.71
C GLU A 41 -5.42 -14.26 2.63
N GLY A 42 -4.14 -14.64 2.72
CA GLY A 42 -3.50 -15.51 1.73
C GLY A 42 -3.28 -14.85 0.37
N ILE A 43 -3.44 -13.53 0.28
CA ILE A 43 -3.23 -12.77 -0.95
C ILE A 43 -1.84 -12.14 -0.89
N ILE A 44 -1.04 -12.35 -1.94
CA ILE A 44 0.29 -11.75 -2.08
C ILE A 44 0.16 -10.46 -2.91
N PRO A 45 0.14 -9.26 -2.29
CA PRO A 45 -0.04 -8.01 -3.01
C PRO A 45 1.26 -7.55 -3.67
N ALA A 46 1.14 -6.72 -4.70
CA ALA A 46 2.28 -5.93 -5.16
C ALA A 46 2.79 -5.01 -4.04
N LEU A 47 4.09 -4.72 -4.03
CA LEU A 47 4.66 -3.78 -3.04
C LEU A 47 4.01 -2.39 -3.14
N GLU A 48 3.60 -1.97 -4.33
CA GLU A 48 2.86 -0.72 -4.53
C GLU A 48 1.48 -0.75 -3.86
N SER A 49 0.74 -1.86 -3.97
CA SER A 49 -0.56 -2.03 -3.28
C SER A 49 -0.39 -2.12 -1.76
N SER A 50 0.74 -2.66 -1.30
CA SER A 50 1.06 -2.81 0.12
C SER A 50 1.19 -1.46 0.83
N HIS A 51 1.57 -0.39 0.12
CA HIS A 51 1.54 0.98 0.65
C HIS A 51 0.11 1.41 1.01
N ALA A 52 -0.86 1.15 0.13
CA ALA A 52 -2.25 1.51 0.38
C ALA A 52 -2.82 0.73 1.57
N LEU A 53 -2.47 -0.55 1.69
CA LEU A 53 -2.91 -1.39 2.81
C LEU A 53 -2.27 -0.95 4.14
N ALA A 54 -0.98 -0.62 4.15
CA ALA A 54 -0.33 -0.09 5.34
C ALA A 54 -1.00 1.20 5.84
N TYR A 55 -1.40 2.09 4.92
CA TYR A 55 -2.19 3.26 5.30
C TYR A 55 -3.59 2.89 5.80
N ALA A 56 -4.27 1.94 5.14
CA ALA A 56 -5.57 1.46 5.58
C ALA A 56 -5.54 0.90 7.02
N MET A 57 -4.47 0.20 7.40
CA MET A 57 -4.26 -0.31 8.76
C MET A 57 -4.05 0.81 9.80
N LYS A 58 -3.55 1.98 9.38
CA LYS A 58 -3.46 3.18 10.24
C LYS A 58 -4.79 3.92 10.33
N LEU A 59 -5.54 3.99 9.22
CA LEU A 59 -6.80 4.72 9.12
C LEU A 59 -7.97 3.97 9.75
N GLY A 60 -8.07 2.65 9.55
CA GLY A 60 -9.17 1.84 10.05
C GLY A 60 -9.47 2.01 11.55
N PRO A 61 -8.46 2.04 12.44
CA PRO A 61 -8.68 2.28 13.87
C PRO A 61 -9.24 3.65 14.24
N THR A 62 -9.15 4.65 13.35
CA THR A 62 -9.69 6.01 13.59
C THR A 62 -11.10 6.19 13.04
N MET A 63 -11.60 5.23 12.26
CA MET A 63 -12.95 5.23 11.69
C MET A 63 -14.00 4.78 12.73
N GLN A 64 -15.24 5.19 12.53
CA GLN A 64 -16.36 4.74 13.34
C GLN A 64 -16.72 3.28 12.99
N SER A 65 -17.20 2.54 13.99
CA SER A 65 -17.65 1.17 13.76
C SER A 65 -18.78 1.13 12.73
N GLY A 66 -18.64 0.28 11.72
CA GLY A 66 -19.59 0.13 10.62
C GLY A 66 -19.30 0.98 9.38
N GLU A 67 -18.33 1.90 9.42
CA GLU A 67 -17.84 2.56 8.21
C GLU A 67 -17.09 1.56 7.30
N ILE A 68 -17.21 1.75 5.99
CA ILE A 68 -16.61 0.86 4.99
C ILE A 68 -15.41 1.56 4.36
N LEU A 69 -14.26 0.89 4.39
CA LEU A 69 -13.04 1.31 3.70
C LEU A 69 -12.81 0.44 2.46
N ILE A 70 -12.64 1.06 1.30
CA ILE A 70 -12.31 0.37 0.05
C ILE A 70 -10.84 0.62 -0.27
N VAL A 71 -10.08 -0.45 -0.46
CA VAL A 71 -8.65 -0.41 -0.80
C VAL A 71 -8.46 -0.99 -2.20
N ASN A 72 -7.74 -0.25 -3.06
CA ASN A 72 -7.41 -0.72 -4.39
C ASN A 72 -6.14 -1.60 -4.36
N LEU A 73 -6.28 -2.90 -4.65
CA LEU A 73 -5.15 -3.80 -4.89
C LEU A 73 -4.77 -3.74 -6.36
N SER A 74 -3.93 -2.76 -6.69
CA SER A 74 -3.50 -2.45 -8.07
C SER A 74 -2.77 -3.58 -8.79
N GLY A 75 -2.21 -4.55 -8.07
CA GLY A 75 -1.54 -5.70 -8.67
C GLY A 75 -1.16 -6.80 -7.68
N ARG A 76 -0.76 -7.94 -8.25
CA ARG A 76 -0.24 -9.11 -7.52
C ARG A 76 1.28 -9.02 -7.32
N GLY A 77 1.77 -9.65 -6.26
CA GLY A 77 3.16 -9.55 -5.81
C GLY A 77 4.14 -10.54 -6.43
N ASP A 78 3.76 -11.34 -7.43
CA ASP A 78 4.65 -12.34 -8.03
C ASP A 78 6.00 -11.74 -8.50
N LYS A 79 5.97 -10.53 -9.08
CA LYS A 79 7.16 -9.81 -9.54
C LYS A 79 8.08 -9.35 -8.41
N ASP A 80 7.53 -9.17 -7.21
CA ASP A 80 8.21 -8.59 -6.06
C ASP A 80 8.81 -9.67 -5.15
N MET A 81 8.54 -10.96 -5.41
CA MET A 81 8.95 -12.04 -4.51
C MET A 81 10.45 -12.16 -4.32
N GLN A 82 11.25 -11.95 -5.38
CA GLN A 82 12.72 -11.96 -5.25
C GLN A 82 13.20 -10.83 -4.32
N THR A 83 12.61 -9.65 -4.43
CA THR A 83 12.93 -8.50 -3.58
C THR A 83 12.61 -8.81 -2.12
N ILE A 84 11.44 -9.40 -1.86
CA ILE A 84 11.03 -9.80 -0.50
C ILE A 84 11.98 -10.87 0.05
N ALA A 85 12.27 -11.92 -0.71
CA ALA A 85 13.13 -12.99 -0.20
C ALA A 85 14.56 -12.51 0.08
N ASN A 86 15.11 -11.66 -0.79
CA ASN A 86 16.41 -11.03 -0.55
C ASN A 86 16.38 -10.17 0.73
N HIS A 87 15.30 -9.42 0.97
CA HIS A 87 15.11 -8.64 2.19
C HIS A 87 15.04 -9.53 3.45
N GLU A 88 14.35 -10.67 3.36
CA GLU A 88 14.20 -11.63 4.46
C GLU A 88 15.40 -12.59 4.62
N GLY A 89 16.42 -12.49 3.77
CA GLY A 89 17.58 -13.38 3.79
C GLY A 89 17.25 -14.82 3.37
N VAL A 90 16.16 -15.02 2.63
CA VAL A 90 15.72 -16.32 2.10
C VAL A 90 16.26 -16.47 0.68
N GLN A 91 16.90 -17.61 0.39
CA GLN A 91 17.22 -17.98 -1.00
C GLN A 91 16.02 -18.70 -1.62
N ILE A 92 15.56 -18.22 -2.76
CA ILE A 92 14.53 -18.85 -3.61
C ILE A 92 15.18 -19.41 -4.87
#